data_AF-A0A820NIF4-F1
#
_entry.id   AF-A0A820NIF4-F1
#
_cell.length_a   1.000
_cell.length_b   1.000
_cell.length_c   1.000
_cell.angle_alpha   90.00
_cell.angle_beta   90.00
_cell.angle_gamma   90.00
#
_symmetry.space_group_name_H-M   'P 1'
#
loop_
_entity.id
_entity.type
_entity.pdbx_description
1 polymer ?
#
loop_
_entity_poly.entity_id
_entity_poly.type
_entity_poly.pdbx_seq_one_letter_code
_entity_poly.pdbx_strand_id
1 'polypeptide(L)' 'STELTPKEIAMLKANTRFSEKEIRDWHAGFLRDCPSGKLDKKKFIEVYKQFYPQGKANSLRSVSPRRSY' A
#
# COMPACT_ATOMS: atom_id res chain seq x y z
N SER A 1 18.58 -1.38 -5.37
CA SER A 1 17.94 -2.27 -6.34
C SER A 1 16.47 -1.94 -6.36
N THR A 2 15.95 -1.48 -7.51
CA THR A 2 14.58 -0.96 -7.68
C THR A 2 13.75 -1.89 -8.57
N GLU A 3 14.12 -3.16 -8.66
CA GLU A 3 13.45 -4.16 -9.49
C GLU A 3 13.00 -5.33 -8.61
N LEU A 4 11.78 -5.81 -8.83
CA LEU A 4 11.23 -6.96 -8.11
C LEU A 4 11.90 -8.24 -8.59
N THR A 5 12.39 -9.04 -7.64
CA THR A 5 12.94 -10.36 -7.92
C THR A 5 11.84 -11.36 -8.29
N PRO A 6 12.16 -12.45 -9.02
CA PRO A 6 11.18 -13.50 -9.32
C PRO A 6 10.52 -14.10 -8.09
N LYS A 7 11.26 -14.19 -6.97
CA LYS A 7 10.74 -14.69 -5.69
C LYS A 7 9.71 -13.74 -5.08
N GLU A 8 9.95 -12.43 -5.14
CA GLU A 8 9.00 -11.42 -4.67
C GLU A 8 7.74 -11.39 -5.52
N ILE A 9 7.89 -11.51 -6.85
CA ILE A 9 6.74 -11.62 -7.77
C ILE A 9 5.92 -12.87 -7.46
N ALA A 10 6.55 -14.03 -7.27
CA ALA A 10 5.85 -15.27 -6.94
C ALA A 10 5.09 -15.15 -5.61
N MET A 11 5.72 -14.56 -4.59
CA MET A 11 5.08 -14.30 -3.30
C MET A 11 3.88 -13.35 -3.45
N LEU A 12 4.01 -12.25 -4.19
CA LEU A 12 2.94 -11.27 -4.40
C LEU A 12 1.76 -11.87 -5.18
N LYS A 13 2.03 -12.70 -6.20
CA LYS A 13 0.99 -13.43 -6.94
C LYS A 13 0.26 -14.45 -6.07
N ALA A 14 0.96 -15.11 -5.13
CA ALA A 14 0.35 -16.07 -4.23
C ALA A 14 -0.53 -15.43 -3.15
N ASN A 15 -0.26 -14.16 -2.79
CA ASN A 15 -0.94 -13.46 -1.70
C ASN A 15 -1.92 -12.37 -2.18
N THR A 16 -2.05 -12.17 -3.50
CA THR A 16 -2.96 -11.19 -4.09
C THR A 16 -3.68 -11.78 -5.29
N ARG A 17 -4.63 -11.05 -5.87
CA ARG A 17 -5.31 -11.45 -7.11
C ARG A 17 -4.72 -10.76 -8.36
N PHE A 18 -3.55 -10.17 -8.23
CA PHE A 18 -2.91 -9.43 -9.32
C PHE A 18 -2.05 -10.34 -10.20
N SER A 19 -2.09 -10.07 -11.50
CA SER A 19 -1.15 -10.63 -12.46
C SER A 19 0.26 -10.08 -12.27
N GLU A 20 1.26 -10.76 -12.83
CA GLU A 20 2.64 -10.28 -12.80
C GLU A 20 2.78 -8.89 -13.44
N LYS A 21 2.05 -8.64 -14.52
CA LYS A 21 2.04 -7.36 -15.20
C LYS A 21 1.51 -6.25 -14.28
N GLU A 22 0.37 -6.49 -13.64
CA GLU A 22 -0.20 -5.52 -12.69
C GLU A 22 0.74 -5.25 -11.52
N ILE A 23 1.37 -6.30 -10.95
CA ILE A 23 2.34 -6.15 -9.87
C ILE A 23 3.52 -5.25 -10.29
N ARG A 24 4.05 -5.45 -11.51
CA ARG A 24 5.13 -4.63 -12.06
C ARG A 24 4.68 -3.19 -12.32
N ASP A 25 3.49 -2.99 -12.87
CA ASP A 25 2.91 -1.67 -13.13
C ASP A 25 2.69 -0.90 -11.82
N TRP A 26 2.17 -1.56 -10.78
CA TRP A 26 2.01 -1.00 -9.43
C TRP A 26 3.36 -0.64 -8.80
N HIS A 27 4.37 -1.50 -8.91
CA HIS A 27 5.70 -1.23 -8.38
C HIS A 27 6.39 -0.07 -9.12
N ALA A 28 6.22 0.03 -10.44
CA ALA A 28 6.71 1.17 -11.21
C ALA A 28 5.99 2.47 -10.81
N GLY A 29 4.68 2.44 -10.58
CA GLY A 29 3.94 3.56 -9.98
C GLY A 29 4.50 3.97 -8.63
N PHE A 30 4.69 2.99 -7.74
CA PHE A 30 5.25 3.19 -6.41
C PHE A 30 6.64 3.86 -6.45
N LEU A 31 7.54 3.44 -7.34
CA LEU A 31 8.86 4.05 -7.46
C LEU A 31 8.86 5.46 -8.05
N ARG A 32 7.87 5.80 -8.89
CA ARG A 32 7.68 7.18 -9.35
C ARG A 32 7.28 8.10 -8.19
N ASP A 33 6.39 7.62 -7.31
CA ASP A 33 5.90 8.41 -6.18
C ASP A 33 6.85 8.38 -4.98
N CYS A 34 7.63 7.30 -4.83
CA CYS A 34 8.60 7.05 -3.77
C CYS A 34 9.95 6.57 -4.36
N PRO A 35 10.79 7.48 -4.88
CA PRO A 35 12.06 7.12 -5.54
C PRO A 35 13.05 6.36 -4.65
N SER A 36 12.90 6.47 -3.32
CA SER A 36 13.70 5.74 -2.33
C SER A 36 13.31 4.25 -2.22
N GLY A 37 12.19 3.84 -2.82
CA GLY A 37 11.59 2.52 -2.63
C GLY A 37 11.00 2.33 -1.22
N LYS A 38 10.89 3.40 -0.42
CA LYS A 38 10.34 3.38 0.94
C LYS A 38 9.19 4.35 1.05
N LEU A 39 8.09 3.87 1.62
CA LEU A 39 6.94 4.70 1.96
C LEU A 39 6.95 4.98 3.45
N ASP A 40 7.31 6.21 3.82
CA ASP A 40 7.28 6.64 5.21
C ASP A 40 5.85 6.96 5.67
N LYS A 41 5.61 6.81 6.96
CA LYS A 41 4.29 7.06 7.59
C LYS A 41 3.71 8.43 7.22
N LYS A 42 4.56 9.46 7.12
CA LYS A 42 4.14 10.81 6.74
C LYS A 42 3.58 10.85 5.31
N LYS A 43 4.26 10.19 4.37
CA LYS A 43 3.83 10.13 2.96
C LYS A 43 2.59 9.25 2.79
N PHE A 44 2.49 8.15 3.53
CA PHE A 44 1.27 7.34 3.57
C PHE A 44 0.04 8.14 4.02
N ILE A 45 0.16 8.96 5.08
CA ILE A 45 -0.94 9.82 5.56
C ILE A 45 -1.34 10.86 4.50
N GLU A 46 -0.37 11.45 3.81
CA GLU A 46 -0.61 12.42 2.74
C GLU A 46 -1.38 11.80 1.57
N VAL A 47 -0.91 10.65 1.08
CA VAL A 47 -1.56 9.88 0.02
C VAL A 47 -2.97 9.44 0.44
N TYR A 48 -3.14 8.96 1.68
CA TYR A 48 -4.45 8.56 2.21
C TYR A 48 -5.44 9.73 2.26
N LYS A 49 -4.99 10.95 2.62
CA LYS A 49 -5.83 12.16 2.60
C LYS A 49 -6.26 12.57 1.18
N GLN A 50 -5.41 12.34 0.18
CA GLN A 50 -5.73 12.65 -1.22
C GLN A 50 -6.82 11.72 -1.78
N PHE A 51 -6.82 10.44 -1.39
CA PHE A 51 -7.86 9.49 -1.81
C PHE A 51 -9.17 9.62 -1.03
N TYR A 52 -9.13 10.15 0.19
CA TYR A 52 -10.29 10.35 1.05
C TYR A 52 -10.43 11.80 1.54
N PRO A 53 -10.66 12.78 0.62
CA PRO A 53 -10.68 14.19 0.95
C PRO A 53 -11.79 14.59 1.94
N GLN A 54 -12.85 13.78 2.07
CA GLN A 54 -13.96 14.00 3.01
C GLN A 54 -14.09 12.94 4.13
N GLY A 55 -13.19 11.95 4.20
CA GLY A 55 -13.39 10.74 5.00
C GLY A 55 -12.39 10.54 6.14
N LYS A 56 -12.54 11.27 7.25
CA LYS A 56 -12.01 10.93 8.59
C LYS A 56 -10.58 10.34 8.65
N ALA A 57 -9.57 11.09 8.23
CA ALA A 57 -8.16 10.78 8.51
C ALA A 57 -7.82 10.67 10.02
N ASN A 58 -8.77 10.97 10.91
CA ASN A 58 -8.66 10.84 12.37
C ASN A 58 -9.25 9.54 12.95
N SER A 59 -9.78 8.61 12.14
CA SER A 59 -10.44 7.39 12.65
C SER A 59 -9.57 6.12 12.62
N LEU A 60 -8.24 6.24 12.72
CA LEU A 60 -7.38 5.09 13.04
C LEU A 60 -7.29 4.81 14.56
N ARG A 61 -8.11 5.48 15.38
CA ARG A 61 -8.04 5.40 16.85
C ARG A 61 -9.35 5.00 17.54
N SER A 62 -10.21 4.25 16.87
CA SER A 62 -11.41 3.69 17.51
C SER A 62 -11.85 2.37 16.87
N VAL A 63 -10.94 1.39 16.81
CA VAL A 63 -11.37 0.00 17.02
C VAL A 63 -11.69 -0.14 18.50
N SER A 64 -12.92 0.20 18.88
CA SER A 64 -13.45 -0.32 20.14
C SER A 64 -13.58 -1.82 19.95
N PRO A 65 -12.97 -2.67 20.79
CA PRO A 65 -13.28 -4.08 20.76
C PRO A 65 -14.71 -4.20 21.29
N ARG A 66 -15.71 -4.14 20.41
CA ARG A 66 -17.02 -4.71 20.74
C ARG A 66 -16.84 -6.22 20.77
N ARG A 67 -16.31 -6.67 21.91
CA ARG A 67 -16.69 -7.94 22.49
C ARG A 67 -18.16 -7.79 22.85
N SER A 68 -19.00 -8.51 22.15
CA SER A 68 -20.38 -8.76 22.58
C SER A 68 -20.62 -10.23 22.27
N TYR A 69 -20.88 -10.94 23.37
CA TYR A 69 -21.09 -12.37 23.59
C TYR A 69 -21.33 -13.26 22.39
#